data_AF-A0A399WKI8-F1
#
_entry.id   AF-A0A399WKI8-F1
#
_cell.length_a   1.000
_cell.length_b   1.000
_cell.length_c   1.000
_cell.angle_alpha   90.00
_cell.angle_beta   90.00
_cell.angle_gamma   90.00
#
_symmetry.space_group_name_H-M   'P 1'
#
loop_
_entity.id
_entity.type
_entity.pdbx_description
1 polymer ?
#
loop_
_entity_poly.entity_id
_entity_poly.type
_entity_poly.pdbx_seq_one_letter_code
_entity_poly.pdbx_strand_id
1 'polypeptide(L)' 'MEQLIEQAKKLIAKRWDEGRKWLETSLDSYGDKSYRVSLFVLEGSPAKGYIIANYGMGRVTAFGCDGTRLKTYRL' A
#
# COMPACT_ATOMS: atom_id res chain seq x y z
N MET A 1 -11.23 3.67 3.78
CA MET A 1 -10.05 2.87 3.38
C MET A 1 -9.30 3.54 2.24
N GLU A 2 -9.96 3.83 1.12
CA GLU A 2 -9.36 4.48 -0.07
C GLU A 2 -8.57 5.75 0.26
N GLN A 3 -9.14 6.64 1.08
CA GLN A 3 -8.42 7.85 1.53
C GLN A 3 -7.09 7.54 2.23
N LEU A 4 -7.03 6.48 3.05
CA LEU A 4 -5.79 6.07 3.74
C LEU A 4 -4.77 5.49 2.76
N ILE A 5 -5.24 4.74 1.75
CA ILE A 5 -4.40 4.22 0.66
C ILE A 5 -3.80 5.38 -0.13
N GLU A 6 -4.60 6.38 -0.50
CA GLU A 6 -4.12 7.56 -1.24
C GLU A 6 -3.12 8.39 -0.42
N GLN A 7 -3.34 8.54 0.89
CA GLN A 7 -2.35 9.16 1.77
C GLN A 7 -1.03 8.37 1.82
N ALA A 8 -1.09 7.04 1.85
CA ALA A 8 0.09 6.18 1.82
C ALA A 8 0.81 6.25 0.46
N LYS A 9 0.07 6.29 -0.66
CA LYS A 9 0.64 6.48 -2.00
C LYS A 9 1.39 7.80 -2.10
N LYS A 10 0.78 8.90 -1.65
CA LYS A 10 1.42 10.23 -1.62
C LYS A 10 2.69 10.25 -0.76
N LEU A 11 2.67 9.57 0.39
CA LEU A 11 3.85 9.48 1.27
C LEU A 11 5.04 8.84 0.56
N ILE A 12 4.82 7.73 -0.16
CA ILE A 12 5.87 7.02 -0.88
C ILE A 12 6.28 7.81 -2.13
N ALA A 13 5.31 8.23 -2.95
CA ALA A 13 5.54 8.92 -4.20
C ALA A 13 6.32 10.24 -4.03
N LYS A 14 6.17 10.95 -2.89
CA LYS A 14 6.93 12.17 -2.60
C LYS A 14 8.46 12.00 -2.67
N ARG A 15 8.98 10.77 -2.50
CA ARG A 15 10.42 10.47 -2.57
C ARG A 15 10.90 10.11 -3.98
N TRP A 16 10.00 10.03 -4.96
CA TRP A 16 10.26 9.51 -6.30
C TRP A 16 9.59 10.41 -7.36
N ASP A 17 9.94 10.22 -8.63
CA ASP A 17 9.28 10.89 -9.76
C ASP A 17 7.79 10.48 -9.86
N GLU A 18 6.94 11.45 -10.19
CA GLU A 18 5.48 11.37 -10.26
C GLU A 18 4.98 10.49 -11.43
N GLY A 19 5.82 10.23 -12.43
CA GLY A 19 5.45 9.42 -13.60
C GLY A 19 5.33 7.90 -13.35
N ARG A 20 5.63 7.42 -12.13
CA ARG A 20 5.61 5.98 -11.81
C ARG A 20 4.19 5.47 -11.55
N LYS A 21 3.87 4.33 -12.15
CA LYS A 21 2.60 3.62 -11.96
C LYS A 21 2.59 2.83 -10.64
N TRP A 22 1.41 2.74 -10.06
CA TRP A 22 1.11 1.82 -8.98
C TRP A 22 0.61 0.50 -9.56
N LEU A 23 1.29 -0.59 -9.22
CA LEU A 23 0.83 -1.95 -9.46
C LEU A 23 -0.03 -2.38 -8.27
N GLU A 24 -1.11 -3.11 -8.51
CA GLU A 24 -2.07 -3.49 -7.47
C GLU A 24 -2.49 -4.95 -7.61
N THR A 25 -2.64 -5.63 -6.46
CA THR A 25 -3.40 -6.88 -6.36
C THR A 25 -4.22 -6.89 -5.07
N SER A 26 -5.35 -7.59 -5.09
CA SER A 26 -6.24 -7.75 -3.94
C SER A 26 -6.68 -9.20 -3.82
N LEU A 27 -6.68 -9.73 -2.60
CA LEU A 27 -7.17 -11.07 -2.28
C LEU A 27 -8.07 -11.03 -1.05
N ASP A 28 -9.10 -11.88 -1.05
CA ASP A 28 -10.02 -12.06 0.06
C ASP A 28 -9.58 -13.29 0.86
N SER A 29 -9.11 -13.09 2.10
CA SER A 29 -8.65 -14.21 2.94
C SER A 29 -9.82 -15.12 3.29
N TYR A 30 -9.63 -16.44 3.22
CA TYR A 30 -10.69 -17.44 3.47
C TYR A 30 -11.94 -17.27 2.58
N GLY A 31 -11.83 -16.55 1.45
CA GLY A 31 -12.95 -16.25 0.56
C GLY A 31 -13.92 -15.19 1.09
N ASP A 32 -13.58 -14.49 2.19
CA ASP A 32 -14.43 -13.48 2.81
C ASP A 32 -13.88 -12.06 2.56
N LYS A 33 -14.73 -11.22 1.95
CA LYS A 33 -14.45 -9.81 1.61
C LYS A 33 -14.11 -8.95 2.82
N SER A 34 -14.60 -9.31 4.01
CA SER A 34 -14.27 -8.59 5.26
C SER A 34 -12.79 -8.73 5.62
N TYR A 35 -12.12 -9.80 5.18
CA TYR A 35 -10.69 -10.06 5.35
C TYR A 35 -9.87 -9.75 4.09
N ARG A 36 -10.34 -8.81 3.26
CA ARG A 36 -9.60 -8.35 2.09
C ARG A 36 -8.23 -7.79 2.48
N VAL A 37 -7.21 -8.20 1.73
CA VAL A 37 -5.86 -7.65 1.77
C VAL A 37 -5.49 -7.17 0.38
N SER A 38 -5.09 -5.91 0.27
CA SER A 38 -4.60 -5.32 -0.98
C SER A 38 -3.14 -4.95 -0.85
N LEU A 39 -2.35 -5.28 -1.87
CA LEU A 39 -0.94 -4.92 -2.01
C LEU A 39 -0.81 -3.93 -3.16
N PHE A 40 -0.18 -2.79 -2.88
CA PHE A 40 0.19 -1.82 -3.89
C PHE A 40 1.72 -1.71 -3.94
N VAL A 41 2.29 -1.68 -5.13
CA VAL A 41 3.73 -1.56 -5.35
C VAL A 41 3.99 -0.39 -6.29
N LEU A 42 4.85 0.54 -5.87
CA LEU A 42 5.30 1.61 -6.76
C LEU A 42 6.37 1.05 -7.71
N GLU A 43 6.12 1.09 -9.01
CA GLU A 43 6.96 0.44 -10.01
C GLU A 43 8.41 0.96 -9.99
N GLY A 44 9.34 0.07 -10.33
CA GLY A 44 10.77 0.33 -10.42
C GLY A 44 11.61 -0.92 -10.18
N SER A 45 12.90 -0.84 -10.53
CA SER A 45 13.88 -1.90 -10.25
C SER A 45 14.98 -1.36 -9.33
N PRO A 46 15.06 -1.79 -8.05
CA PRO A 46 13.99 -2.50 -7.32
C PRO A 46 12.75 -1.61 -7.12
N ALA A 47 11.65 -2.20 -6.67
CA ALA A 47 10.40 -1.49 -6.37
C ALA A 47 10.64 -0.30 -5.43
N LYS A 48 9.91 0.80 -5.62
CA LYS A 48 10.16 2.07 -4.93
C LYS A 48 9.41 2.23 -3.60
N GLY A 49 8.46 1.34 -3.34
CA GLY A 49 7.78 1.23 -2.07
C GLY A 49 6.56 0.32 -2.19
N TYR A 50 5.99 -0.01 -1.03
CA TYR A 50 4.91 -0.98 -0.92
C TYR A 50 3.85 -0.47 0.05
N ILE A 51 2.59 -0.77 -0.22
CA ILE A 51 1.47 -0.49 0.68
C ILE A 51 0.71 -1.78 0.90
N ILE A 52 0.45 -2.11 2.17
CA ILE A 52 -0.44 -3.20 2.54
C ILE A 52 -1.69 -2.59 3.17
N ALA A 53 -2.83 -2.76 2.53
CA ALA A 53 -4.14 -2.40 3.07
C ALA A 53 -4.82 -3.67 3.59
N ASN A 54 -5.04 -3.73 4.90
CA ASN A 54 -5.76 -4.81 5.57
C ASN A 54 -7.15 -4.30 5.96
N TYR A 55 -8.18 -4.78 5.28
CA TYR A 55 -9.55 -4.33 5.46
C TYR A 55 -10.15 -4.84 6.76
N GLY A 56 -9.86 -6.09 7.14
CA GLY A 56 -10.37 -6.67 8.39
C GLY A 56 -9.86 -5.96 9.64
N MET A 57 -8.65 -5.40 9.60
CA MET A 57 -8.07 -4.58 10.69
C MET A 57 -8.27 -3.07 10.49
N GLY A 58 -8.90 -2.63 9.40
CA GLY A 58 -9.04 -1.22 9.07
C GLY A 58 -7.70 -0.46 8.98
N ARG A 59 -6.64 -1.10 8.48
CA ARG A 59 -5.26 -0.61 8.58
C ARG A 59 -4.56 -0.51 7.23
N VAL A 60 -3.86 0.59 6.98
CA VAL A 60 -2.97 0.75 5.82
C VAL A 60 -1.54 0.97 6.32
N THR A 61 -0.57 0.21 5.81
CA THR A 61 0.85 0.38 6.19
C THR A 61 1.69 0.61 4.94
N ALA A 62 2.47 1.70 4.97
CA ALA A 62 3.42 2.07 3.92
C ALA A 62 4.83 1.63 4.30
N PHE A 63 5.55 1.10 3.31
CA PHE A 63 6.93 0.62 3.43
C PHE A 63 7.81 1.27 2.36
N GLY A 64 9.07 1.55 2.72
CA GLY A 64 10.11 2.02 1.80
C GLY A 64 10.60 0.89 0.88
N CYS A 65 11.42 1.22 -0.12
CA CYS A 65 12.01 0.26 -1.06
C CYS A 65 12.93 -0.78 -0.41
N ASP A 66 13.40 -0.52 0.81
CA ASP A 66 14.21 -1.41 1.65
C ASP A 66 13.37 -2.25 2.62
N GLY A 67 12.03 -2.17 2.53
CA GLY A 67 11.11 -2.86 3.42
C GLY A 67 10.93 -2.19 4.79
N THR A 68 11.56 -1.03 5.04
CA THR A 68 11.36 -0.29 6.30
C THR A 68 9.93 0.25 6.38
N ARG A 69 9.29 0.09 7.54
CA ARG A 69 7.95 0.65 7.77
C ARG A 69 8.04 2.16 7.89
N LEU A 70 7.37 2.88 6.99
CA LEU A 70 7.34 4.35 6.99
C LEU A 70 6.23 4.88 7.89
N LYS A 71 5.00 4.37 7.72
CA LYS A 71 3.83 4.83 8.47
C LYS A 71 2.71 3.81 8.45
N THR A 72 1.90 3.80 9.51
CA THR A 72 0.64 3.06 9.58
C THR A 72 -0.51 4.05 9.80
N TYR A 73 -1.57 3.88 9.02
CA TYR A 73 -2.83 4.59 9.10
C TYR A 73 -3.91 3.64 9.60
N ARG A 74 -4.87 4.17 10.36
CA ARG A 74 -6.01 3.43 10.93
C ARG A 74 -7.29 4.18 10.60
N LEU A 75 -8.36 3.43 10.30
CA LEU A 75 -9.72 3.95 10.21
C LEU A 75 -10.20 4.46 11.58
#